data_AF-A0A7C2B0V2-F1
#
_entry.id   AF-A0A7C2B0V2-F1
#
_cell.length_a   1.000
_cell.length_b   1.000
_cell.length_c   1.000
_cell.angle_alpha   90.00
_cell.angle_beta   90.00
_cell.angle_gamma   90.00
#
_symmetry.space_group_name_H-M   'P 1'
#
loop_
_entity.id
_entity.type
_entity.pdbx_description
1 polymer ?
#
loop_
_entity_poly.entity_id
_entity_poly.type
_entity_poly.pdbx_seq_one_letter_code
_entity_poly.pdbx_strand_id
1 'polypeptide(L)'
;MNKLDALLQEVRACRRCRDAFGFEPRPVLRAEVTARLLIAGQAPGARVHESGVPWQDPSGDRLRDWLAVDHETFYDASRIAIIPMGFCYPGRDANGADRPPPPVCAEIWHERIL
;
A
#
# COMPACT_ATOMS: atom_id res chain seq x y z
N MET A 1 10.53 -10.59 16.23
CA MET A 1 9.42 -10.39 15.29
C MET A 1 8.18 -10.13 16.11
N ASN A 2 7.63 -8.91 16.04
CA ASN A 2 6.44 -8.54 16.81
C ASN A 2 5.15 -9.02 16.08
N LYS A 3 3.99 -8.90 16.73
CA LYS A 3 2.70 -9.34 16.17
C LYS A 3 2.36 -8.64 14.84
N LEU A 4 2.71 -7.36 14.71
CA LEU A 4 2.48 -6.60 13.48
C LEU A 4 3.37 -7.11 12.34
N ASP A 5 4.65 -7.40 12.59
CA ASP A 5 5.57 -7.91 11.57
C ASP A 5 5.04 -9.22 10.94
N ALA A 6 4.54 -10.14 11.79
CA ALA A 6 3.94 -11.40 11.36
C ALA A 6 2.67 -11.15 10.51
N LEU A 7 1.81 -10.23 10.94
CA LEU A 7 0.62 -9.84 10.20
C LEU A 7 0.97 -9.23 8.83
N LEU A 8 1.99 -8.36 8.77
CA LEU A 8 2.44 -7.76 7.51
C LEU A 8 3.03 -8.81 6.55
N GLN A 9 3.66 -9.87 7.06
CA GLN A 9 4.09 -11.01 6.25
C GLN A 9 2.88 -11.77 5.67
N GLU A 10 1.84 -12.02 6.46
CA GLU A 10 0.59 -12.63 5.97
C GLU A 10 -0.05 -11.78 4.87
N VAL A 11 -0.12 -10.46 5.06
CA VAL A 11 -0.66 -9.54 4.06
C VAL A 11 0.13 -9.62 2.76
N ARG A 12 1.48 -9.62 2.82
CA ARG A 12 2.35 -9.73 1.62
C ARG A 12 2.22 -11.07 0.91
N ALA A 13 1.86 -12.13 1.64
CA ALA A 13 1.57 -13.45 1.08
C ALA A 13 0.14 -13.56 0.51
N CYS A 14 -0.74 -12.58 0.71
CA CYS A 14 -2.13 -12.63 0.25
C CYS A 14 -2.22 -12.75 -1.28
N ARG A 15 -3.05 -13.68 -1.77
CA ARG A 15 -3.35 -13.90 -3.20
C ARG A 15 -4.84 -13.89 -3.53
N ARG A 16 -5.68 -13.43 -2.61
CA ARG A 16 -7.16 -13.46 -2.72
C ARG A 16 -7.71 -12.73 -3.95
N CYS A 17 -7.00 -11.72 -4.45
CA CYS A 17 -7.45 -10.93 -5.61
C CYS A 17 -7.01 -11.50 -6.96
N ARG A 18 -6.25 -12.60 -7.00
CA ARG A 18 -5.63 -13.14 -8.23
C ARG A 18 -6.66 -13.35 -9.35
N ASP A 19 -7.74 -14.05 -9.03
CA ASP A 19 -8.75 -14.40 -10.04
C ASP A 19 -9.55 -13.19 -10.50
N ALA A 20 -9.84 -12.25 -9.60
CA ALA A 20 -10.56 -11.02 -9.92
C ALA A 20 -9.73 -10.08 -10.81
N PHE A 21 -8.41 -10.06 -10.65
CA PHE A 21 -7.51 -9.20 -11.42
C PHE A 21 -7.03 -9.84 -12.72
N GLY A 22 -6.94 -11.17 -12.76
CA GLY A 22 -6.37 -11.91 -13.89
C GLY A 22 -4.84 -11.84 -13.97
N PHE A 23 -4.16 -11.40 -12.91
CA PHE A 23 -2.69 -11.34 -12.80
C PHE A 23 -2.23 -11.50 -11.35
N GLU A 24 -0.93 -11.69 -11.15
CA GLU A 24 -0.33 -11.93 -9.83
C GLU A 24 -0.52 -10.72 -8.90
N PRO A 25 -1.22 -10.85 -7.77
CA PRO A 25 -1.33 -9.76 -6.81
C PRO A 25 0.01 -9.47 -6.13
N ARG A 26 0.31 -8.18 -5.94
CA ARG A 26 1.46 -7.73 -5.15
C ARG A 26 0.98 -6.78 -4.06
N PRO A 27 0.73 -7.27 -2.84
CA PRO A 27 0.36 -6.41 -1.72
C PRO A 27 1.52 -5.48 -1.34
N VAL A 28 1.26 -4.17 -1.33
CA VAL A 28 2.24 -3.11 -1.02
C VAL A 28 1.73 -2.29 0.16
N LEU A 29 2.42 -2.43 1.29
CA LEU A 29 2.19 -1.70 2.53
C LEU A 29 3.44 -1.75 3.41
N ARG A 30 3.57 -0.75 4.28
CA ARG A 30 4.67 -0.66 5.26
C ARG A 30 4.17 -0.04 6.55
N ALA A 31 4.55 -0.61 7.69
CA ALA A 31 4.26 -0.06 8.99
C ALA A 31 5.23 -0.63 10.01
N GLU A 32 5.51 0.14 11.05
CA GLU A 32 6.07 -0.34 12.31
C GLU A 32 5.23 0.22 13.47
N VAL A 33 5.29 -0.45 14.61
CA VAL A 33 4.53 -0.07 15.81
C VAL A 33 4.93 1.29 16.39
N THR A 34 6.09 1.80 16.00
CA THR A 34 6.64 3.10 16.42
C THR A 34 6.20 4.26 15.53
N ALA A 35 5.62 3.98 14.36
CA ALA A 35 5.19 5.01 13.42
C ALA A 35 4.19 5.98 14.08
N ARG A 36 4.45 7.28 13.91
CA ARG A 36 3.61 8.34 14.51
C ARG A 36 2.71 9.02 13.48
N LEU A 37 2.94 8.78 12.20
CA LEU A 37 2.13 9.24 11.09
C LEU A 37 1.69 8.03 10.26
N LEU A 38 0.41 7.97 9.92
CA LEU A 38 -0.15 7.01 8.99
C LEU A 38 -0.65 7.74 7.74
N ILE A 39 -0.19 7.31 6.58
CA ILE A 39 -0.64 7.78 5.27
C ILE A 39 -1.54 6.71 4.63
N ALA A 40 -2.81 7.05 4.44
CA ALA A 40 -3.80 6.21 3.78
C ALA A 40 -4.14 6.75 2.38
N GLY A 41 -3.65 6.06 1.35
CA GLY A 41 -4.01 6.30 -0.05
C GLY A 41 -5.11 5.35 -0.56
N GLN A 42 -5.48 5.43 -1.84
CA GLN A 42 -6.46 4.52 -2.46
C GLN A 42 -5.91 3.10 -2.63
N ALA A 43 -5.12 2.87 -3.68
CA ALA A 43 -4.47 1.61 -3.98
C ALA A 43 -3.17 1.87 -4.78
N PRO A 44 -2.24 0.90 -4.84
CA PRO A 44 -1.10 0.97 -5.75
C PRO A 44 -1.53 1.18 -7.20
N GLY A 45 -0.85 2.07 -7.92
CA GLY A 45 -0.91 2.13 -9.38
C GLY A 45 0.04 1.13 -10.04
N ALA A 46 0.05 1.08 -11.37
CA ALA A 46 0.87 0.14 -12.16
C ALA A 46 2.38 0.21 -11.84
N ARG A 47 2.96 1.42 -11.68
CA ARG A 47 4.39 1.58 -11.34
C ARG A 47 4.72 1.05 -9.93
N VAL A 48 3.80 1.23 -8.98
CA VAL A 48 3.95 0.70 -7.62
C VAL A 48 3.81 -0.82 -7.62
N HIS A 49 2.96 -1.37 -8.48
CA HIS A 49 2.85 -2.81 -8.68
C HIS A 49 4.15 -3.44 -9.20
N GLU A 50 4.79 -2.82 -10.19
CA GLU A 50 6.05 -3.29 -10.77
C GLU A 50 7.22 -3.15 -9.78
N SER A 51 7.33 -2.01 -9.10
CA SER A 51 8.44 -1.75 -8.17
C SER A 51 8.26 -2.40 -6.80
N GLY A 52 7.03 -2.52 -6.31
CA GLY A 52 6.74 -2.84 -4.91
C GLY A 52 6.99 -1.70 -3.93
N VAL A 53 7.27 -0.48 -4.42
CA VAL A 53 7.59 0.68 -3.59
C VAL A 53 6.41 1.65 -3.58
N PRO A 54 5.69 1.83 -2.46
CA PRO A 54 4.56 2.75 -2.38
C PRO A 54 5.01 4.19 -2.61
N TRP A 55 4.19 4.97 -3.33
CA TRP A 55 4.48 6.37 -3.67
C TRP A 55 5.80 6.57 -4.46
N GLN A 56 6.21 5.56 -5.24
CA GLN A 56 7.29 5.67 -6.21
C GLN A 56 6.76 6.17 -7.57
N ASP A 57 6.16 7.34 -7.56
CA ASP A 57 5.62 8.02 -8.72
C ASP A 57 5.58 9.55 -8.48
N PRO A 58 5.25 10.38 -9.49
CA PRO A 58 5.20 11.84 -9.34
C PRO A 58 4.19 12.35 -8.30
N SER A 59 3.19 11.55 -7.92
CA SER A 59 2.28 11.92 -6.83
C SER A 59 2.96 11.77 -5.47
N GLY A 60 3.86 10.79 -5.34
CA GLY A 60 4.70 10.62 -4.16
C GLY A 60 5.72 11.73 -3.98
N ASP A 61 6.30 12.25 -5.07
CA ASP A 61 7.19 13.42 -5.02
C ASP A 61 6.45 14.64 -4.45
N ARG A 62 5.26 14.94 -5.02
CA ARG A 62 4.43 16.04 -4.52
C ARG A 62 4.00 15.86 -3.06
N LEU A 63 3.68 14.63 -2.65
CA LEU A 63 3.29 14.36 -1.27
C LEU A 63 4.46 14.61 -0.30
N ARG A 64 5.68 14.21 -0.66
CA ARG A 64 6.89 14.49 0.14
C ARG A 64 7.13 15.99 0.27
N ASP A 65 6.97 16.73 -0.83
CA ASP A 65 7.08 18.20 -0.82
C ASP A 65 6.04 18.84 0.12
N TRP A 66 4.78 18.39 0.08
CA TRP A 66 3.72 18.89 0.97
C TRP A 66 3.96 18.58 2.44
N LEU A 67 4.49 17.40 2.72
CA LEU A 67 4.85 16.99 4.08
C LEU A 67 6.15 17.64 4.57
N ALA A 68 6.90 18.31 3.69
CA ALA A 68 8.23 18.87 3.93
C ALA A 68 9.20 17.83 4.53
N VAL A 69 9.21 16.62 3.96
CA VAL A 69 10.11 15.53 4.38
C VAL A 69 10.95 15.02 3.21
N ASP A 70 12.17 14.60 3.50
CA ASP A 70 13.04 13.95 2.52
C ASP A 70 12.61 12.50 2.23
N HIS A 71 13.25 11.91 1.21
CA HIS A 71 13.01 10.53 0.82
C HIS A 71 13.27 9.55 1.98
N GLU A 72 14.39 9.67 2.68
CA GLU A 72 14.75 8.73 3.75
C GLU A 72 13.71 8.74 4.88
N THR A 73 13.29 9.92 5.32
CA THR A 73 12.22 10.13 6.30
C THR A 73 10.89 9.54 5.83
N PHE A 74 10.52 9.77 4.58
CA PHE A 74 9.26 9.26 4.02
C PHE A 74 9.21 7.73 3.95
N TYR A 75 10.36 7.11 3.74
CA TYR A 75 10.50 5.66 3.61
C TYR A 75 10.89 4.95 4.92
N ASP A 76 11.17 5.68 5.99
CA ASP A 76 11.38 5.17 7.35
C ASP A 76 10.06 4.70 8.00
N ALA A 77 9.86 3.39 8.04
CA ALA A 77 8.65 2.77 8.58
C ALA A 77 8.49 2.98 10.08
N SER A 78 9.56 3.29 10.81
CA SER A 78 9.51 3.64 12.25
C SER A 78 8.92 5.02 12.50
N ARG A 79 8.86 5.87 11.47
CA ARG A 79 8.31 7.23 11.53
C ARG A 79 6.97 7.34 10.81
N ILE A 80 6.86 6.76 9.61
CA ILE A 80 5.71 6.89 8.71
C ILE A 80 5.23 5.52 8.25
N ALA A 81 4.02 5.15 8.66
CA ALA A 81 3.29 4.01 8.13
C ALA A 81 2.54 4.39 6.86
N ILE A 82 2.52 3.49 5.87
CA ILE A 82 1.80 3.64 4.60
C ILE A 82 0.91 2.42 4.43
N ILE A 83 -0.38 2.62 4.66
CA ILE A 83 -1.42 1.58 4.65
C ILE A 83 -2.55 2.06 3.73
N PRO A 84 -2.52 1.71 2.42
CA PRO A 84 -3.57 2.13 1.49
C PRO A 84 -4.87 1.35 1.73
N MET A 85 -5.98 1.83 1.16
CA MET A 85 -7.29 1.16 1.28
C MET A 85 -7.34 -0.17 0.54
N GLY A 86 -6.73 -0.24 -0.64
CA GLY A 86 -6.44 -1.48 -1.36
C GLY A 86 -4.94 -1.73 -1.37
N PHE A 87 -4.50 -2.95 -1.04
CA PHE A 87 -3.07 -3.26 -0.97
C PHE A 87 -2.45 -3.65 -2.32
N CYS A 88 -3.27 -3.97 -3.32
CA CYS A 88 -2.81 -4.40 -4.63
C CYS A 88 -3.33 -3.46 -5.71
N TYR A 89 -2.59 -3.37 -6.82
CA TYR A 89 -3.05 -2.70 -8.02
C TYR A 89 -4.24 -3.45 -8.64
N PRO A 90 -5.41 -2.81 -8.80
CA PRO A 90 -6.63 -3.47 -9.25
C PRO A 90 -6.80 -3.53 -10.78
N GLY A 91 -5.80 -3.06 -11.54
CA GLY A 91 -5.89 -2.92 -13.01
C GLY A 91 -6.54 -1.60 -13.43
N ARG A 92 -6.69 -1.41 -14.75
CA ARG A 92 -7.34 -0.21 -15.33
C ARG A 92 -8.80 -0.46 -15.70
N ASP A 93 -9.58 0.61 -15.65
CA ASP A 93 -10.93 0.66 -16.22
C ASP A 93 -10.90 0.92 -17.74
N ALA A 94 -12.07 1.00 -18.35
CA ALA A 94 -12.23 1.23 -19.79
C ALA A 94 -11.71 2.60 -20.26
N ASN A 95 -11.57 3.58 -19.35
CA ASN A 95 -11.07 4.91 -19.65
C ASN A 95 -9.56 5.02 -19.41
N GLY A 96 -8.90 3.93 -19.00
CA GLY A 96 -7.48 3.89 -18.72
C GLY A 96 -7.09 4.44 -17.34
N ALA A 97 -8.05 4.73 -16.46
CA ALA A 97 -7.81 5.07 -15.06
C ALA A 97 -7.66 3.81 -14.20
N ASP A 98 -6.96 3.91 -13.07
CA ASP A 98 -6.86 2.79 -12.14
C ASP A 98 -8.24 2.52 -11.52
N ARG A 99 -8.61 1.24 -11.41
CA ARG A 99 -9.88 0.83 -10.78
C ARG A 99 -9.88 1.21 -9.29
N PRO A 100 -11.05 1.41 -8.67
CA PRO A 100 -11.13 1.66 -7.24
C PRO A 100 -10.58 0.48 -6.41
N PRO A 101 -10.12 0.73 -5.17
CA PRO A 101 -9.66 -0.32 -4.27
C PRO A 101 -10.78 -1.33 -3.99
N PRO A 102 -10.51 -2.65 -4.04
CA PRO A 102 -11.52 -3.65 -3.71
C PRO A 102 -11.81 -3.66 -2.19
N PRO A 103 -13.06 -3.92 -1.77
CA PRO A 103 -13.45 -3.92 -0.35
C PRO A 103 -12.77 -5.04 0.46
N VAL A 104 -12.34 -6.11 -0.21
CA VAL A 104 -11.70 -7.30 0.39
C VAL A 104 -10.51 -6.97 1.30
N CYS A 105 -9.78 -5.89 1.04
CA CYS A 105 -8.66 -5.50 1.90
C CYS A 105 -9.13 -5.00 3.27
N ALA A 106 -10.22 -4.23 3.30
CA ALA A 106 -10.81 -3.74 4.54
C ALA A 106 -11.38 -4.88 5.37
N GLU A 107 -12.15 -5.77 4.74
CA GLU A 107 -12.81 -6.91 5.39
C GLU A 107 -11.83 -7.90 6.03
N ILE A 108 -10.65 -8.10 5.43
CA ILE A 108 -9.71 -9.13 5.88
C ILE A 108 -8.61 -8.55 6.79
N TRP A 109 -8.16 -7.33 6.53
CA TRP A 109 -6.88 -6.85 7.06
C TRP A 109 -6.96 -5.57 7.90
N HIS A 110 -7.79 -4.59 7.56
CA HIS A 110 -7.70 -3.27 8.21
C HIS A 110 -7.96 -3.34 9.72
N GLU A 111 -9.00 -4.06 10.17
CA GLU A 111 -9.27 -4.25 11.62
C GLU A 111 -8.17 -5.01 12.37
N ARG A 112 -7.35 -5.79 11.66
CA ARG A 112 -6.24 -6.54 12.28
C ARG A 112 -4.98 -5.68 12.39
N ILE A 113 -4.84 -4.67 11.52
CA ILE A 113 -3.66 -3.81 11.40
C ILE A 113 -3.81 -2.52 12.22
N LEU A 114 -5.01 -1.91 12.21
CA LEU A 114 -5.34 -0.64 12.88
C LEU A 114 -5.82 -0.88 14.32
#